data_AF-A0A5Q0BFT3-F1
#
_entry.id   AF-A0A5Q0BFT3-F1
#
_cell.length_a   1.000
_cell.length_b   1.000
_cell.length_c   1.000
_cell.angle_alpha   90.00
_cell.angle_beta   90.00
_cell.angle_gamma   90.00
#
_symmetry.space_group_name_H-M   'P 1'
#
loop_
_entity.id
_entity.type
_entity.pdbx_description
1 polymer ?
#
loop_
_entity_poly.entity_id
_entity_poly.type
_entity_poly.pdbx_seq_one_letter_code
_entity_poly.pdbx_strand_id
1 'polypeptide(L)'
;MSDYQILPFYFPTTVIFVDDSTDFLVNLSLQLSPELAFQLYDSSESALLALRGANNMTTPLERFFSCFHAGEDIPLSHHVIEINLDKIHREVYNEFRFEQVSVVVVDYDMPNINGIDFCRSIPDTAIKKVLLTGKADEKIAVMAFNEGIIDRFILKQDKAVINVLNKTIRELQRDYFNGIERMLADALAVGSHSFLQDALFAAEFQKICSELRIVEFYLSSNPDGILMLNSAGVESLLLVMDDSTLISHYEIAYDQGAPDELLTALKSNQLVPYFWKTQGNYTPSCHNWRDFLYPATEFKGKQWYYYSIVKNPPGYKTDTVLSYNEFIDHLDQQRYMNA
;
A
#
# COMPACT_ATOMS: atom_id res chain seq x y z
N MET A 1 0.38 -9.71 -19.43
CA MET A 1 1.41 -8.74 -18.99
C MET A 1 1.74 -9.12 -17.55
N SER A 2 3.00 -9.22 -17.18
CA SER A 2 3.40 -9.83 -15.91
C SER A 2 3.05 -8.93 -14.72
N ASP A 3 2.01 -9.28 -13.97
CA ASP A 3 1.46 -8.62 -12.76
C ASP A 3 2.38 -8.69 -11.52
N TYR A 4 3.69 -8.84 -11.71
CA TYR A 4 4.63 -9.02 -10.60
C TYR A 4 5.52 -7.79 -10.49
N GLN A 5 4.98 -6.77 -9.82
CA GLN A 5 5.66 -5.55 -9.44
C GLN A 5 5.44 -5.34 -7.94
N ILE A 6 6.43 -4.80 -7.25
CA ILE A 6 6.29 -4.37 -5.86
C ILE A 6 5.79 -2.93 -5.87
N LEU A 7 4.67 -2.72 -5.20
CA LEU A 7 4.08 -1.40 -5.02
C LEU A 7 4.91 -0.63 -3.98
N PRO A 8 5.11 0.70 -4.13
CA PRO A 8 5.89 1.49 -3.17
C PRO A 8 5.24 1.56 -1.79
N PHE A 9 3.93 1.34 -1.67
CA PHE A 9 3.26 1.16 -0.40
C PHE A 9 2.02 0.29 -0.61
N TYR A 10 1.41 -0.13 0.49
CA TYR A 10 0.10 -0.76 0.53
C TYR A 10 -0.37 -0.77 1.97
N PHE A 11 -1.66 -0.56 2.19
CA PHE A 11 -2.31 -0.80 3.47
C PHE A 11 -3.77 -1.24 3.26
N PRO A 12 -4.35 -1.98 4.21
CA PRO A 12 -5.77 -2.30 4.20
C PRO A 12 -6.63 -1.03 4.12
N THR A 13 -7.73 -1.11 3.42
CA THR A 13 -8.66 0.01 3.21
C THR A 13 -10.07 -0.43 3.53
N THR A 14 -10.96 0.54 3.73
CA THR A 14 -12.36 0.27 4.06
C THR A 14 -13.20 0.07 2.80
N VAL A 15 -14.14 -0.87 2.87
CA VAL A 15 -15.13 -1.14 1.82
C VAL A 15 -16.50 -0.66 2.26
N ILE A 16 -17.20 0.08 1.41
CA ILE A 16 -18.58 0.50 1.69
C ILE A 16 -19.55 -0.43 0.98
N PHE A 17 -20.52 -0.97 1.72
CA PHE A 17 -21.67 -1.69 1.18
C PHE A 17 -22.92 -0.82 1.25
N VAL A 18 -23.66 -0.74 0.15
CA VAL A 18 -24.90 0.03 0.05
C VAL A 18 -26.00 -0.87 -0.50
N ASP A 19 -27.04 -1.11 0.29
CA ASP A 19 -28.20 -1.92 -0.08
C ASP A 19 -29.36 -1.49 0.82
N ASP A 20 -30.55 -1.28 0.27
CA ASP A 20 -31.72 -0.84 1.04
C ASP A 20 -32.33 -1.97 1.90
N SER A 21 -31.92 -3.22 1.67
CA SER A 21 -32.30 -4.37 2.49
C SER A 21 -31.35 -4.55 3.67
N THR A 22 -31.78 -4.08 4.84
CA THR A 22 -31.07 -4.29 6.11
C THR A 22 -30.83 -5.78 6.41
N ASP A 23 -31.80 -6.64 6.15
CA ASP A 23 -31.68 -8.10 6.32
C ASP A 23 -30.57 -8.68 5.44
N PHE A 24 -30.44 -8.21 4.20
CA PHE A 24 -29.35 -8.62 3.30
C PHE A 24 -27.99 -8.15 3.83
N LEU A 25 -27.86 -6.90 4.26
CA LEU A 25 -26.62 -6.35 4.81
C LEU A 25 -26.16 -7.10 6.07
N VAL A 26 -27.08 -7.45 6.96
CA VAL A 26 -26.79 -8.25 8.16
C VAL A 26 -26.36 -9.66 7.79
N ASN A 27 -27.02 -10.30 6.82
CA ASN A 27 -26.62 -11.63 6.36
C ASN A 27 -25.23 -11.61 5.70
N LEU A 28 -24.97 -10.57 4.89
CA LEU A 28 -23.71 -10.35 4.20
C LEU A 28 -22.56 -10.17 5.19
N SER A 29 -22.74 -9.34 6.23
CA SER A 29 -21.69 -9.06 7.21
C SER A 29 -21.18 -10.30 7.94
N LEU A 30 -22.05 -11.29 8.18
CA LEU A 30 -21.70 -12.57 8.80
C LEU A 30 -20.87 -13.50 7.89
N GLN A 31 -20.86 -13.24 6.58
CA GLN A 31 -20.22 -14.09 5.57
C GLN A 31 -18.97 -13.45 4.95
N LEU A 32 -18.75 -12.15 5.19
CA LEU A 32 -17.54 -11.45 4.77
C LEU A 32 -16.30 -11.96 5.52
N SER A 33 -15.13 -11.71 4.94
CA SER A 33 -13.87 -12.06 5.61
C SER A 33 -13.72 -11.29 6.93
N PRO A 34 -13.28 -11.93 8.02
CA PRO A 34 -13.11 -11.25 9.32
C PRO A 34 -12.00 -10.18 9.28
N GLU A 35 -11.07 -10.28 8.33
CA GLU A 35 -9.99 -9.33 8.12
C GLU A 35 -10.41 -8.12 7.28
N LEU A 36 -11.66 -8.04 6.83
CA LEU A 36 -12.14 -6.96 5.97
C LEU A 36 -12.69 -5.80 6.81
N ALA A 37 -12.09 -4.63 6.69
CA ALA A 37 -12.70 -3.38 7.13
C ALA A 37 -13.86 -3.01 6.19
N PHE A 38 -15.06 -2.84 6.74
CA PHE A 38 -16.21 -2.42 5.93
C PHE A 38 -17.19 -1.51 6.67
N GLN A 39 -18.06 -0.82 5.94
CA GLN A 39 -19.17 -0.06 6.51
C GLN A 39 -20.43 -0.38 5.71
N LEU A 40 -21.57 -0.43 6.40
CA LEU A 40 -22.86 -0.78 5.83
C LEU A 40 -23.75 0.46 5.82
N TYR A 41 -24.42 0.71 4.70
CA TYR A 41 -25.38 1.80 4.55
C TYR A 41 -26.66 1.27 3.93
N ASP A 42 -27.78 1.56 4.59
CA ASP A 42 -29.14 1.24 4.15
C ASP A 42 -29.74 2.30 3.22
N SER A 43 -29.02 3.40 3.00
CA SER A 43 -29.44 4.53 2.19
C SER A 43 -28.31 5.02 1.30
N SER A 44 -28.64 5.27 0.04
CA SER A 44 -27.75 5.91 -0.93
C SER A 44 -27.30 7.30 -0.48
N GLU A 45 -28.15 8.04 0.23
CA GLU A 45 -27.87 9.42 0.64
C GLU A 45 -26.81 9.47 1.74
N SER A 46 -26.93 8.60 2.74
CA SER A 46 -25.97 8.50 3.84
C SER A 46 -24.61 8.00 3.34
N ALA A 47 -24.60 7.03 2.43
CA ALA A 47 -23.38 6.55 1.78
C ALA A 47 -22.67 7.65 0.96
N LEU A 48 -23.42 8.40 0.13
CA LEU A 48 -22.83 9.53 -0.62
C LEU A 48 -22.30 10.63 0.29
N LEU A 49 -22.97 10.91 1.41
CA LEU A 49 -22.50 11.90 2.38
C LEU A 49 -21.19 11.46 3.03
N ALA A 50 -21.07 10.19 3.41
CA ALA A 50 -19.84 9.62 3.98
C ALA A 50 -18.68 9.68 2.96
N LEU A 51 -18.93 9.28 1.72
CA LEU A 51 -17.93 9.35 0.63
C LEU A 51 -17.46 10.77 0.34
N ARG A 52 -18.34 11.77 0.44
CA ARG A 52 -17.97 13.18 0.27
C ARG A 52 -17.17 13.72 1.45
N GLY A 53 -17.51 13.32 2.67
CA GLY A 53 -16.77 13.70 3.88
C GLY A 53 -15.33 13.17 3.89
N ALA A 54 -15.14 11.93 3.42
CA ALA A 54 -13.83 11.30 3.27
C ALA A 54 -12.95 11.95 2.17
N ASN A 55 -13.57 12.60 1.17
CA ASN A 55 -12.90 13.19 0.00
C ASN A 55 -12.24 14.56 0.22
N ASN A 56 -12.09 15.05 1.45
CA ASN A 56 -11.40 16.32 1.73
C ASN A 56 -9.86 16.22 1.70
N MET A 57 -9.31 15.09 1.27
CA MET A 57 -7.87 14.91 1.13
C MET A 57 -7.41 15.24 -0.29
N THR A 58 -6.25 15.90 -0.38
CA THR A 58 -5.52 16.18 -1.62
C THR A 58 -5.46 14.96 -2.54
N THR A 59 -5.45 15.22 -3.85
CA THR A 59 -5.33 14.13 -4.82
C THR A 59 -4.08 13.30 -4.48
N PRO A 60 -4.11 11.96 -4.63
CA PRO A 60 -2.95 11.13 -4.28
C PRO A 60 -1.66 11.54 -5.02
N LEU A 61 -1.76 12.19 -6.19
CA LEU A 61 -0.65 12.78 -6.93
C LEU A 61 -0.02 13.97 -6.20
N GLU A 62 -0.82 14.93 -5.75
CA GLU A 62 -0.32 16.11 -4.99
C GLU A 62 0.25 15.72 -3.63
N ARG A 63 -0.08 14.52 -3.14
CA ARG A 63 0.45 14.01 -1.88
C ARG A 63 1.94 13.72 -1.97
N PHE A 64 2.38 12.98 -2.99
CA PHE A 64 3.76 12.48 -3.10
C PHE A 64 4.65 13.28 -4.06
N PHE A 65 4.05 14.02 -4.99
CA PHE A 65 4.77 14.79 -6.00
C PHE A 65 4.73 16.29 -5.71
N SER A 66 5.85 16.97 -5.92
CA SER A 66 5.94 18.43 -5.95
C SER A 66 6.78 18.89 -7.13
N CYS A 67 6.51 20.08 -7.65
CA CYS A 67 7.42 20.69 -8.64
C CYS A 67 8.60 21.30 -7.91
N PHE A 68 9.82 20.90 -8.27
CA PHE A 68 11.02 21.53 -7.75
C PHE A 68 11.23 22.86 -8.47
N HIS A 69 10.97 23.96 -7.76
CA HIS A 69 11.25 25.30 -8.23
C HIS A 69 12.63 25.73 -7.72
N ALA A 70 13.68 25.26 -8.40
CA ALA A 70 15.02 25.78 -8.09
C ALA A 70 15.10 27.26 -8.45
N GLY A 71 15.59 28.07 -7.52
CA GLY A 71 16.12 29.38 -7.87
C GLY A 71 17.32 29.22 -8.82
N GLU A 72 17.21 29.85 -9.98
CA GLU A 72 18.30 30.25 -10.90
C GLU A 72 19.12 29.19 -11.68
N ASP A 73 19.19 27.91 -11.29
CA ASP A 73 20.14 26.95 -11.94
C ASP A 73 19.52 25.87 -12.86
N ILE A 74 18.20 25.82 -13.06
CA ILE A 74 17.56 24.84 -13.95
C ILE A 74 17.23 25.50 -15.30
N PRO A 75 17.68 24.95 -16.44
CA PRO A 75 17.30 25.46 -17.77
C PRO A 75 15.78 25.54 -17.92
N LEU A 76 15.27 26.59 -18.57
CA LEU A 76 13.83 26.78 -18.81
C LEU A 76 13.17 25.63 -19.60
N SER A 77 13.96 24.79 -20.28
CA SER A 77 13.50 23.60 -20.97
C SER A 77 13.33 22.37 -20.08
N HIS A 78 13.70 22.44 -18.80
CA HIS A 78 13.63 21.32 -17.86
C HIS A 78 12.46 21.50 -16.89
N HIS A 79 11.71 20.43 -16.68
CA HIS A 79 10.64 20.36 -15.70
C HIS A 79 10.99 19.24 -14.70
N VAL A 80 11.36 19.61 -13.48
CA VAL A 80 11.80 18.67 -12.45
C VAL A 80 10.66 18.41 -11.47
N ILE A 81 10.22 17.16 -11.44
CA ILE A 81 9.24 16.66 -10.48
C ILE A 81 10.00 15.98 -9.34
N GLU A 82 9.80 16.47 -8.13
CA GLU A 82 10.33 15.90 -6.90
C GLU A 82 9.35 14.86 -6.35
N ILE A 83 9.88 13.69 -5.97
CA ILE A 83 9.13 12.63 -5.28
C ILE A 83 9.56 12.62 -3.83
N ASN A 84 8.62 12.85 -2.92
CA ASN A 84 8.91 12.85 -1.49
C ASN A 84 8.70 11.45 -0.89
N LEU A 85 9.78 10.67 -0.83
CA LEU A 85 9.77 9.32 -0.25
C LEU A 85 9.48 9.31 1.26
N ASP A 86 9.82 10.39 1.97
CA ASP A 86 9.50 10.50 3.40
C ASP A 86 7.99 10.51 3.64
N LYS A 87 7.20 11.08 2.73
CA LYS A 87 5.73 11.06 2.83
C LYS A 87 5.16 9.65 2.66
N ILE A 88 5.82 8.76 1.92
CA ILE A 88 5.36 7.37 1.73
C ILE A 88 5.39 6.63 3.06
N HIS A 89 6.56 6.54 3.71
CA HIS A 89 6.64 5.83 4.99
C HIS A 89 5.85 6.52 6.10
N ARG A 90 5.69 7.85 6.05
CA ARG A 90 4.92 8.58 7.07
C ARG A 90 3.43 8.26 7.07
N GLU A 91 2.89 7.67 5.99
CA GLU A 91 1.52 7.18 5.98
C GLU A 91 1.29 6.12 7.08
N VAL A 92 2.32 5.40 7.53
CA VAL A 92 2.17 4.47 8.68
C VAL A 92 1.71 5.17 9.96
N TYR A 93 2.03 6.46 10.12
CA TYR A 93 1.64 7.26 11.29
C TYR A 93 0.28 7.95 11.12
N ASN A 94 -0.38 7.78 9.96
CA ASN A 94 -1.72 8.29 9.73
C ASN A 94 -2.74 7.33 10.35
N GLU A 95 -3.36 7.74 11.46
CA GLU A 95 -4.38 6.97 12.16
C GLU A 95 -5.63 6.72 11.29
N PHE A 96 -5.89 7.59 10.30
CA PHE A 96 -7.04 7.50 9.41
C PHE A 96 -6.75 6.71 8.12
N ARG A 97 -5.54 6.15 7.93
CA ARG A 97 -5.17 5.47 6.67
C ARG A 97 -6.08 4.30 6.32
N PHE A 98 -6.56 3.57 7.33
CA PHE A 98 -7.45 2.43 7.12
C PHE A 98 -8.91 2.84 6.86
N GLU A 99 -9.31 4.07 7.21
CA GLU A 99 -10.64 4.62 6.90
C GLU A 99 -10.78 4.99 5.43
N GLN A 100 -9.68 5.05 4.68
CA GLN A 100 -9.68 5.34 3.26
C GLN A 100 -10.54 4.31 2.52
N VAL A 101 -11.55 4.81 1.80
CA VAL A 101 -12.48 3.97 1.04
C VAL A 101 -11.88 3.68 -0.32
N SER A 102 -11.67 2.41 -0.63
CA SER A 102 -11.08 1.97 -1.90
C SER A 102 -12.07 1.27 -2.81
N VAL A 103 -13.09 0.61 -2.24
CA VAL A 103 -14.12 -0.14 -2.97
C VAL A 103 -15.49 0.19 -2.42
N VAL A 104 -16.45 0.37 -3.32
CA VAL A 104 -17.87 0.47 -3.00
C VAL A 104 -18.61 -0.65 -3.69
N VAL A 105 -19.40 -1.39 -2.91
CA VAL A 105 -20.27 -2.46 -3.36
C VAL A 105 -21.71 -1.98 -3.19
N VAL A 106 -22.47 -1.91 -4.27
CA VAL A 106 -23.78 -1.28 -4.26
C VAL A 106 -24.83 -2.17 -4.93
N ASP A 107 -26.03 -2.24 -4.36
CA ASP A 107 -27.16 -2.88 -5.02
C ASP A 107 -27.69 -2.06 -6.19
N TYR A 108 -28.17 -2.74 -7.23
CA TYR A 108 -28.80 -2.08 -8.35
C TYR A 108 -30.16 -1.47 -7.98
N ASP A 109 -31.04 -2.28 -7.36
CA ASP A 109 -32.45 -1.96 -7.14
C ASP A 109 -32.69 -1.20 -5.82
N MET A 110 -32.10 -0.01 -5.70
CA MET A 110 -32.29 0.86 -4.55
C MET A 110 -33.36 1.94 -4.79
N PRO A 111 -34.08 2.38 -3.75
CA PRO A 111 -35.03 3.47 -3.83
C PRO A 111 -34.34 4.81 -4.09
N ASN A 112 -35.05 5.74 -4.71
CA ASN A 112 -34.61 7.10 -5.10
C ASN A 112 -33.55 7.14 -6.21
N ILE A 113 -32.43 6.44 -6.03
CA ILE A 113 -31.32 6.38 -6.99
C ILE A 113 -30.88 4.91 -7.15
N ASN A 114 -30.84 4.42 -8.39
CA ASN A 114 -30.34 3.07 -8.64
C ASN A 114 -28.81 3.00 -8.45
N GLY A 115 -28.27 1.79 -8.30
CA GLY A 115 -26.84 1.59 -8.03
C GLY A 115 -25.89 2.16 -9.09
N ILE A 116 -26.33 2.27 -10.35
CA ILE A 116 -25.50 2.83 -11.43
C ILE A 116 -25.42 4.35 -11.31
N ASP A 117 -26.56 5.01 -11.09
CA ASP A 117 -26.61 6.46 -10.89
C ASP A 117 -25.92 6.88 -9.58
N PHE A 118 -25.98 6.03 -8.55
CA PHE A 118 -25.17 6.17 -7.35
C PHE A 118 -23.67 6.13 -7.70
N CYS A 119 -23.20 5.12 -8.44
CA CYS A 119 -21.80 5.01 -8.85
C CYS A 119 -21.32 6.23 -9.67
N ARG A 120 -22.17 6.78 -10.55
CA ARG A 120 -21.87 8.02 -11.29
C ARG A 120 -21.71 9.24 -10.38
N SER A 121 -22.36 9.23 -9.22
CA SER A 121 -22.37 10.35 -8.27
C SER A 121 -21.17 10.35 -7.31
N ILE A 122 -20.34 9.29 -7.32
CA ILE A 122 -19.12 9.20 -6.52
C ILE A 122 -18.08 10.18 -7.06
N PRO A 123 -17.59 11.14 -6.25
CA PRO A 123 -16.66 12.16 -6.76
C PRO A 123 -15.26 11.62 -7.04
N ASP A 124 -14.80 10.67 -6.22
CA ASP A 124 -13.48 10.05 -6.40
C ASP A 124 -13.55 8.98 -7.49
N THR A 125 -12.84 9.23 -8.59
CA THR A 125 -12.77 8.32 -9.72
C THR A 125 -11.87 7.12 -9.43
N ALA A 126 -10.97 7.19 -8.45
CA ALA A 126 -10.08 6.11 -8.07
C ALA A 126 -10.80 4.96 -7.34
N ILE A 127 -11.83 5.29 -6.53
CA ILE A 127 -12.67 4.30 -5.83
C ILE A 127 -13.20 3.28 -6.84
N LYS A 128 -13.06 2.00 -6.54
CA LYS A 128 -13.57 0.91 -7.38
C LYS A 128 -15.01 0.60 -7.07
N LYS A 129 -15.81 0.32 -8.09
CA LYS A 129 -17.25 0.14 -7.98
C LYS A 129 -17.66 -1.27 -8.38
N VAL A 130 -18.35 -1.97 -7.47
CA VAL A 130 -18.93 -3.29 -7.69
C VAL A 130 -20.45 -3.19 -7.62
N LEU A 131 -21.13 -3.57 -8.69
CA LEU A 131 -22.59 -3.64 -8.71
C LEU A 131 -23.07 -5.04 -8.32
N LEU A 132 -23.85 -5.15 -7.25
CA LEU A 132 -24.65 -6.33 -6.94
C LEU A 132 -25.98 -6.22 -7.68
N THR A 133 -26.39 -7.26 -8.39
CA THR A 133 -27.61 -7.19 -9.21
C THR A 133 -28.31 -8.53 -9.34
N GLY A 134 -29.60 -8.50 -9.68
CA GLY A 134 -30.37 -9.68 -10.05
C GLY A 134 -30.11 -10.12 -11.49
N LYS A 135 -30.73 -11.24 -11.90
CA LYS A 135 -30.65 -11.72 -13.29
C LYS A 135 -31.40 -10.82 -14.28
N ALA A 136 -32.36 -10.02 -13.80
CA ALA A 136 -33.17 -9.18 -14.66
C ALA A 136 -32.36 -8.02 -15.29
N ASP A 137 -31.33 -7.56 -14.58
CA ASP A 137 -30.63 -6.31 -14.90
C ASP A 137 -29.21 -6.54 -15.44
N GLU A 138 -28.87 -7.80 -15.75
CA GLU A 138 -27.55 -8.20 -16.27
C GLU A 138 -27.13 -7.37 -17.49
N LYS A 139 -28.06 -7.11 -18.42
CA LYS A 139 -27.78 -6.29 -19.60
C LYS A 139 -27.39 -4.86 -19.24
N ILE A 140 -28.03 -4.28 -18.24
CA ILE A 140 -27.76 -2.91 -17.78
C ILE A 140 -26.41 -2.88 -17.08
N ALA A 141 -26.10 -3.89 -16.26
CA ALA A 141 -24.79 -4.03 -15.62
C ALA A 141 -23.65 -4.16 -16.64
N VAL A 142 -23.85 -4.94 -17.71
CA VAL A 142 -22.87 -5.06 -18.81
C VAL A 142 -22.65 -3.71 -19.51
N MET A 143 -23.71 -2.92 -19.74
CA MET A 143 -23.57 -1.58 -20.32
C MET A 143 -22.78 -0.65 -19.38
N ALA A 144 -23.11 -0.61 -18.09
CA ALA A 144 -22.41 0.22 -17.12
C ALA A 144 -20.93 -0.16 -16.98
N PHE A 145 -20.61 -1.46 -17.06
CA PHE A 145 -19.24 -1.94 -17.07
C PHE A 145 -18.47 -1.47 -18.32
N ASN A 146 -19.08 -1.60 -19.50
CA ASN A 146 -18.45 -1.15 -20.76
C ASN A 146 -18.29 0.38 -20.83
N GLU A 147 -19.19 1.13 -20.18
CA GLU A 147 -19.09 2.58 -20.03
C GLU A 147 -18.05 3.02 -18.98
N GLY A 148 -17.47 2.08 -18.22
CA GLY A 148 -16.50 2.37 -17.17
C GLY A 148 -17.09 3.01 -15.91
N ILE A 149 -18.42 2.92 -15.73
CA ILE A 149 -19.11 3.43 -14.54
C ILE A 149 -18.86 2.49 -13.35
N ILE A 150 -18.82 1.19 -13.63
CA ILE A 150 -18.52 0.15 -12.65
C ILE A 150 -17.30 -0.67 -13.09
N ASP A 151 -16.52 -1.16 -12.13
CA ASP A 151 -15.35 -2.00 -12.38
C ASP A 151 -15.71 -3.48 -12.43
N ARG A 152 -16.76 -3.90 -11.71
CA ARG A 152 -17.27 -5.28 -11.70
C ARG A 152 -18.78 -5.31 -11.42
N PHE A 153 -19.43 -6.42 -11.79
CA PHE A 153 -20.78 -6.74 -11.34
C PHE A 153 -20.86 -8.20 -10.90
N ILE A 154 -21.72 -8.49 -9.93
CA ILE A 154 -21.91 -9.84 -9.36
C ILE A 154 -23.41 -10.11 -9.21
N LEU A 155 -23.84 -11.31 -9.62
CA LEU A 155 -25.25 -11.72 -9.56
C LEU A 155 -25.60 -12.26 -8.17
N LYS A 156 -26.52 -11.61 -7.43
CA LYS A 156 -26.93 -11.99 -6.04
C LYS A 156 -27.38 -13.45 -5.88
N GLN A 157 -27.83 -14.10 -6.96
CA GLN A 157 -28.39 -15.47 -6.94
C GLN A 157 -27.35 -16.58 -7.09
N ASP A 158 -26.07 -16.26 -7.29
CA ASP A 158 -25.03 -17.28 -7.41
C ASP A 158 -24.71 -17.90 -6.03
N LYS A 159 -24.58 -19.23 -5.97
CA LYS A 159 -24.24 -19.93 -4.72
C LYS A 159 -22.83 -19.60 -4.23
N ALA A 160 -21.97 -19.09 -5.12
CA ALA A 160 -20.60 -18.69 -4.80
C ALA A 160 -20.43 -17.16 -4.65
N VAL A 161 -21.51 -16.37 -4.60
CA VAL A 161 -21.46 -14.89 -4.56
C VAL A 161 -20.45 -14.37 -3.55
N ILE A 162 -20.48 -14.87 -2.32
CA ILE A 162 -19.62 -14.37 -1.24
C ILE A 162 -18.15 -14.62 -1.52
N ASN A 163 -17.81 -15.80 -2.03
CA ASN A 163 -16.42 -16.13 -2.35
C ASN A 163 -15.90 -15.28 -3.52
N VAL A 164 -16.75 -15.10 -4.54
CA VAL A 164 -16.46 -14.22 -5.67
C VAL A 164 -16.30 -12.77 -5.19
N LEU A 165 -17.21 -12.29 -4.36
CA LEU A 165 -17.22 -10.95 -3.81
C LEU A 165 -15.97 -10.68 -2.95
N ASN A 166 -15.63 -11.56 -2.01
CA ASN A 166 -14.42 -11.43 -1.20
C ASN A 166 -13.15 -11.38 -2.08
N LYS A 167 -13.08 -12.22 -3.12
CA LYS A 167 -11.96 -12.23 -4.05
C LYS A 167 -11.90 -10.93 -4.86
N THR A 168 -13.03 -10.51 -5.43
CA THR A 168 -13.16 -9.29 -6.22
C THR A 168 -12.82 -8.04 -5.40
N ILE A 169 -13.26 -7.97 -4.15
CA ILE A 169 -12.90 -6.88 -3.24
C ILE A 169 -11.38 -6.80 -3.08
N ARG A 170 -10.71 -7.92 -2.77
CA ARG A 170 -9.25 -7.93 -2.59
C ARG A 170 -8.49 -7.53 -3.86
N GLU A 171 -8.96 -7.99 -5.02
CA GLU A 171 -8.40 -7.59 -6.32
C GLU A 171 -8.57 -6.08 -6.55
N LEU A 172 -9.78 -5.54 -6.32
CA LEU A 172 -10.08 -4.14 -6.54
C LEU A 172 -9.43 -3.20 -5.52
N GLN A 173 -9.25 -3.63 -4.28
CA GLN A 173 -8.49 -2.88 -3.28
C GLN A 173 -7.03 -2.70 -3.70
N ARG A 174 -6.43 -3.69 -4.38
CA ARG A 174 -5.10 -3.55 -4.98
C ARG A 174 -5.15 -2.63 -6.21
N ASP A 175 -6.18 -2.78 -7.05
CA ASP A 175 -6.36 -1.93 -8.24
C ASP A 175 -6.63 -0.46 -7.91
N TYR A 176 -7.16 -0.16 -6.72
CA TYR A 176 -7.32 1.20 -6.22
C TYR A 176 -5.98 1.93 -6.17
N PHE A 177 -4.94 1.28 -5.65
CA PHE A 177 -3.63 1.86 -5.52
C PHE A 177 -2.80 1.84 -6.82
N ASN A 178 -3.08 0.88 -7.72
CA ASN A 178 -2.34 0.66 -8.97
C ASN A 178 -2.13 1.91 -9.84
N GLY A 179 -3.05 2.88 -9.82
CA GLY A 179 -2.93 4.10 -10.62
C GLY A 179 -1.70 4.95 -10.29
N ILE A 180 -1.58 5.37 -9.02
CA ILE A 180 -0.48 6.23 -8.54
C ILE A 180 0.78 5.41 -8.29
N GLU A 181 0.63 4.19 -7.76
CA GLU A 181 1.77 3.37 -7.38
C GLU A 181 2.56 2.87 -8.57
N ARG A 182 1.90 2.53 -9.70
CA ARG A 182 2.62 2.18 -10.92
C ARG A 182 3.46 3.35 -11.42
N MET A 183 2.90 4.57 -11.40
CA MET A 183 3.64 5.77 -11.80
C MET A 183 4.84 6.02 -10.88
N LEU A 184 4.65 5.88 -9.56
CA LEU A 184 5.73 6.00 -8.58
C LEU A 184 6.81 4.94 -8.80
N ALA A 185 6.44 3.67 -8.92
CA ALA A 185 7.40 2.60 -9.07
C ALA A 185 8.10 2.61 -10.44
N ASP A 186 7.46 3.08 -11.51
CA ASP A 186 8.12 3.34 -12.79
C ASP A 186 9.18 4.45 -12.63
N ALA A 187 8.84 5.54 -11.95
CA ALA A 187 9.77 6.64 -11.70
C ALA A 187 10.94 6.24 -10.79
N LEU A 188 10.67 5.49 -9.72
CA LEU A 188 11.67 5.06 -8.74
C LEU A 188 12.61 3.98 -9.28
N ALA A 189 12.14 3.13 -10.21
CA ALA A 189 12.96 2.13 -10.85
C ALA A 189 14.00 2.68 -11.83
N VAL A 190 13.89 3.95 -12.23
CA VAL A 190 14.97 4.66 -12.95
C VAL A 190 16.15 4.96 -12.02
N GLY A 191 15.89 5.08 -10.71
CA GLY A 191 16.89 5.32 -9.67
C GLY A 191 17.36 4.05 -8.97
N SER A 192 17.54 4.15 -7.64
CA SER A 192 18.08 3.08 -6.78
C SER A 192 17.09 1.96 -6.44
N HIS A 193 15.82 2.08 -6.81
CA HIS A 193 14.75 1.15 -6.42
C HIS A 193 14.33 0.22 -7.56
N SER A 194 15.29 -0.23 -8.38
CA SER A 194 15.05 -1.09 -9.55
C SER A 194 14.33 -2.41 -9.20
N PHE A 195 14.52 -2.91 -7.96
CA PHE A 195 13.90 -4.13 -7.45
C PHE A 195 12.37 -4.06 -7.43
N LEU A 196 11.78 -2.87 -7.41
CA LEU A 196 10.32 -2.69 -7.48
C LEU A 196 9.74 -3.25 -8.78
N GLN A 197 10.52 -3.23 -9.87
CA GLN A 197 10.12 -3.69 -11.21
C GLN A 197 10.66 -5.08 -11.56
N ASP A 198 11.28 -5.77 -10.62
CA ASP A 198 11.80 -7.11 -10.84
C ASP A 198 10.76 -8.16 -10.47
N ALA A 199 10.19 -8.83 -11.47
CA ALA A 199 9.18 -9.85 -11.25
C ALA A 199 9.65 -11.05 -10.41
N LEU A 200 10.94 -11.41 -10.47
CA LEU A 200 11.50 -12.49 -9.65
C LEU A 200 11.60 -12.04 -8.20
N PHE A 201 12.08 -10.81 -7.97
CA PHE A 201 12.15 -10.26 -6.63
C PHE A 201 10.76 -9.96 -6.04
N ALA A 202 9.81 -9.51 -6.86
CA ALA A 202 8.41 -9.33 -6.46
C ALA A 202 7.76 -10.64 -5.99
N ALA A 203 8.06 -11.76 -6.66
CA ALA A 203 7.61 -13.07 -6.22
C ALA A 203 8.25 -13.47 -4.88
N GLU A 204 9.52 -13.12 -4.65
CA GLU A 204 10.20 -13.35 -3.37
C GLU A 204 9.62 -12.47 -2.26
N PHE A 205 9.39 -11.19 -2.53
CA PHE A 205 8.73 -10.26 -1.62
C PHE A 205 7.36 -10.76 -1.19
N GLN A 206 6.55 -11.28 -2.13
CA GLN A 206 5.25 -11.86 -1.79
C GLN A 206 5.36 -13.08 -0.86
N LYS A 207 6.41 -13.91 -0.99
CA LYS A 207 6.66 -15.01 -0.04
C LYS A 207 7.00 -14.46 1.34
N ILE A 208 7.91 -13.47 1.41
CA ILE A 208 8.28 -12.80 2.67
C ILE A 208 7.03 -12.23 3.35
N CYS A 209 6.19 -11.51 2.62
CA CYS A 209 4.93 -10.99 3.14
C CYS A 209 4.01 -12.10 3.67
N SER A 210 3.91 -13.22 2.96
CA SER A 210 3.07 -14.36 3.37
C SER A 210 3.59 -15.05 4.62
N GLU A 211 4.91 -15.25 4.71
CA GLU A 211 5.56 -15.90 5.86
C GLU A 211 5.47 -15.06 7.13
N LEU A 212 5.68 -13.75 7.01
CA LEU A 212 5.61 -12.81 8.13
C LEU A 212 4.19 -12.30 8.41
N ARG A 213 3.21 -12.68 7.59
CA ARG A 213 1.80 -12.22 7.65
C ARG A 213 1.68 -10.70 7.59
N ILE A 214 2.42 -10.09 6.67
CA ILE A 214 2.41 -8.65 6.44
C ILE A 214 1.08 -8.25 5.82
N VAL A 215 0.44 -7.23 6.38
CA VAL A 215 -0.82 -6.66 5.89
C VAL A 215 -0.63 -5.28 5.29
N GLU A 216 0.39 -4.54 5.72
CA GLU A 216 0.74 -3.21 5.21
C GLU A 216 2.26 -3.08 5.05
N PHE A 217 2.69 -2.31 4.07
CA PHE A 217 4.10 -2.04 3.81
C PHE A 217 4.30 -0.67 3.16
N TYR A 218 5.49 -0.11 3.34
CA TYR A 218 5.84 1.24 2.91
C TYR A 218 7.32 1.32 2.52
N LEU A 219 7.60 1.83 1.32
CA LEU A 219 8.95 2.18 0.91
C LEU A 219 9.46 3.31 1.81
N SER A 220 10.66 3.11 2.35
CA SER A 220 11.36 4.05 3.22
C SER A 220 12.70 4.36 2.58
N SER A 221 13.12 5.62 2.67
CA SER A 221 14.43 6.10 2.19
C SER A 221 15.40 6.39 3.32
N ASN A 222 14.93 6.40 4.57
CA ASN A 222 15.75 6.63 5.75
C ASN A 222 15.13 5.94 6.98
N PRO A 223 15.50 4.68 7.24
CA PRO A 223 16.43 3.84 6.46
C PRO A 223 15.86 3.36 5.12
N ASP A 224 16.75 3.10 4.16
CA ASP A 224 16.37 2.60 2.84
C ASP A 224 15.90 1.14 2.90
N GLY A 225 14.73 0.86 2.30
CA GLY A 225 14.11 -0.46 2.30
C GLY A 225 12.58 -0.39 2.31
N ILE A 226 11.94 -1.51 2.65
CA ILE A 226 10.49 -1.59 2.79
C ILE A 226 10.16 -1.87 4.26
N LEU A 227 9.54 -0.90 4.92
CA LEU A 227 8.92 -1.09 6.24
C LEU A 227 7.67 -1.94 6.06
N MET A 228 7.52 -3.00 6.84
CA MET A 228 6.43 -3.98 6.76
C MET A 228 5.83 -4.19 8.14
N LEU A 229 4.50 -4.24 8.22
CA LEU A 229 3.79 -4.50 9.47
C LEU A 229 2.80 -5.64 9.28
N ASN A 230 2.68 -6.49 10.30
CA ASN A 230 1.58 -7.45 10.40
C ASN A 230 0.33 -6.79 11.01
N SER A 231 -0.78 -7.54 11.10
CA SER A 231 -2.04 -6.98 11.58
C SER A 231 -2.01 -6.52 13.05
N ALA A 232 -1.09 -7.03 13.85
CA ALA A 232 -0.87 -6.63 15.24
C ALA A 232 0.08 -5.42 15.37
N GLY A 233 0.53 -4.82 14.27
CA GLY A 233 1.45 -3.69 14.27
C GLY A 233 2.92 -4.07 14.53
N VAL A 234 3.27 -5.36 14.54
CA VAL A 234 4.67 -5.78 14.71
C VAL A 234 5.44 -5.46 13.43
N GLU A 235 6.48 -4.64 13.56
CA GLU A 235 7.23 -4.15 12.42
C GLU A 235 8.43 -5.03 12.03
N SER A 236 8.75 -4.97 10.76
CA SER A 236 9.98 -5.52 10.19
C SER A 236 10.43 -4.63 9.03
N LEU A 237 11.73 -4.52 8.82
CA LEU A 237 12.31 -3.77 7.71
C LEU A 237 12.97 -4.77 6.76
N LEU A 238 12.53 -4.77 5.51
CA LEU A 238 13.23 -5.45 4.43
C LEU A 238 14.23 -4.48 3.82
N LEU A 239 15.51 -4.67 4.16
CA LEU A 239 16.61 -3.98 3.50
C LEU A 239 16.87 -4.65 2.16
N VAL A 240 17.00 -3.87 1.09
CA VAL A 240 17.30 -4.38 -0.25
C VAL A 240 18.39 -3.52 -0.86
N MET A 241 19.52 -4.14 -1.21
CA MET A 241 20.64 -3.46 -1.85
C MET A 241 21.03 -4.19 -3.13
N ASP A 242 21.56 -3.46 -4.09
CA ASP A 242 22.26 -4.05 -5.23
C ASP A 242 23.78 -3.84 -5.08
N ASP A 243 24.54 -4.35 -6.05
CA ASP A 243 26.00 -4.18 -6.06
C ASP A 243 26.41 -2.70 -6.01
N SER A 244 25.67 -1.80 -6.66
CA SER A 244 26.00 -0.37 -6.69
C SER A 244 25.81 0.30 -5.33
N THR A 245 24.72 -0.02 -4.63
CA THR A 245 24.45 0.48 -3.28
C THR A 245 25.49 -0.02 -2.28
N LEU A 246 25.89 -1.30 -2.36
CA LEU A 246 26.96 -1.85 -1.50
C LEU A 246 28.30 -1.19 -1.75
N ILE A 247 28.65 -0.93 -3.03
CA ILE A 247 29.85 -0.17 -3.39
C ILE A 247 29.80 1.24 -2.81
N SER A 248 28.68 1.95 -2.93
CA SER A 248 28.51 3.29 -2.34
C SER A 248 28.70 3.29 -0.82
N HIS A 249 28.17 2.30 -0.11
CA HIS A 249 28.40 2.17 1.33
C HIS A 249 29.88 1.92 1.67
N TYR A 250 30.59 1.11 0.87
CA TYR A 250 32.02 0.90 1.04
C TYR A 250 32.81 2.21 0.81
N GLU A 251 32.52 2.93 -0.26
CA GLU A 251 33.19 4.20 -0.60
C GLU A 251 32.98 5.25 0.49
N ILE A 252 31.74 5.42 0.96
CA ILE A 252 31.43 6.35 2.07
C ILE A 252 32.17 5.93 3.34
N ALA A 253 32.19 4.63 3.68
CA ALA A 253 32.90 4.16 4.86
C ALA A 253 34.43 4.40 4.74
N TYR A 254 35.00 4.16 3.55
CA TYR A 254 36.41 4.39 3.27
C TYR A 254 36.79 5.86 3.42
N ASP A 255 36.00 6.77 2.83
CA ASP A 255 36.23 8.21 2.90
C ASP A 255 36.11 8.75 4.34
N GLN A 256 35.27 8.13 5.15
CA GLN A 256 35.10 8.45 6.56
C GLN A 256 36.15 7.79 7.48
N GLY A 257 37.13 7.07 6.93
CA GLY A 257 38.19 6.42 7.71
C GLY A 257 37.69 5.25 8.56
N ALA A 258 36.77 4.45 8.03
CA ALA A 258 36.31 3.22 8.67
C ALA A 258 37.47 2.23 8.96
N PRO A 259 37.36 1.42 10.03
CA PRO A 259 38.32 0.36 10.29
C PRO A 259 38.43 -0.64 9.13
N ASP A 260 39.63 -1.18 8.89
CA ASP A 260 39.88 -2.18 7.82
C ASP A 260 38.96 -3.41 7.92
N GLU A 261 38.59 -3.81 9.15
CA GLU A 261 37.64 -4.90 9.40
C GLU A 261 36.24 -4.59 8.83
N LEU A 262 35.76 -3.34 8.98
CA LEU A 262 34.48 -2.91 8.43
C LEU A 262 34.55 -2.84 6.90
N LEU A 263 35.65 -2.30 6.35
CA LEU A 263 35.85 -2.23 4.90
C LEU A 263 35.88 -3.63 4.27
N THR A 264 36.55 -4.58 4.92
CA THR A 264 36.59 -5.99 4.50
C THR A 264 35.21 -6.63 4.56
N ALA A 265 34.44 -6.34 5.62
CA ALA A 265 33.08 -6.82 5.79
C ALA A 265 32.14 -6.31 4.69
N LEU A 266 32.16 -5.00 4.40
CA LEU A 266 31.33 -4.39 3.33
C LEU A 266 31.70 -4.93 1.94
N LYS A 267 32.99 -5.21 1.69
CA LYS A 267 33.45 -5.77 0.41
C LYS A 267 33.10 -7.24 0.20
N SER A 268 32.69 -7.96 1.26
CA SER A 268 32.36 -9.38 1.18
C SER A 268 31.02 -9.66 0.50
N ASN A 269 30.13 -8.65 0.41
CA ASN A 269 28.72 -8.77 0.01
C ASN A 269 27.88 -9.75 0.86
N GLN A 270 28.41 -10.25 1.97
CA GLN A 270 27.70 -11.16 2.90
C GLN A 270 26.91 -10.41 3.98
N LEU A 271 27.03 -9.09 4.02
CA LEU A 271 26.43 -8.23 5.03
C LEU A 271 25.76 -7.02 4.37
N VAL A 272 24.56 -6.70 4.85
CA VAL A 272 23.81 -5.49 4.48
C VAL A 272 23.97 -4.47 5.60
N PRO A 273 24.49 -3.26 5.32
CA PRO A 273 24.56 -2.19 6.31
C PRO A 273 23.20 -1.55 6.58
N TYR A 274 22.98 -1.18 7.83
CA TYR A 274 21.80 -0.48 8.31
C TYR A 274 22.18 0.51 9.41
N PHE A 275 22.78 1.63 9.02
CA PHE A 275 23.24 2.68 9.93
C PHE A 275 22.12 3.66 10.30
N TRP A 276 21.10 3.18 11.02
CA TRP A 276 19.91 3.93 11.40
C TRP A 276 20.17 5.21 12.22
N LYS A 277 21.29 5.30 12.94
CA LYS A 277 21.64 6.50 13.73
C LYS A 277 22.16 7.66 12.88
N THR A 278 22.57 7.38 11.65
CA THR A 278 23.40 8.29 10.84
C THR A 278 22.90 8.35 9.40
N GLN A 279 21.57 8.39 9.26
CA GLN A 279 20.89 8.55 7.96
C GLN A 279 21.32 7.49 6.93
N GLY A 280 21.52 6.25 7.39
CA GLY A 280 21.86 5.12 6.53
C GLY A 280 23.35 4.92 6.25
N ASN A 281 24.21 5.88 6.58
CA ASN A 281 25.63 5.82 6.24
C ASN A 281 26.56 5.65 7.44
N TYR A 282 27.71 5.03 7.25
CA TYR A 282 28.74 4.97 8.27
C TYR A 282 29.24 6.39 8.61
N THR A 283 29.45 6.64 9.90
CA THR A 283 30.21 7.80 10.37
C THR A 283 31.17 7.35 11.47
N PRO A 284 32.25 8.10 11.76
CA PRO A 284 33.18 7.78 12.85
C PRO A 284 32.52 7.69 14.23
N SER A 285 31.32 8.24 14.41
CA SER A 285 30.57 8.12 15.67
C SER A 285 30.01 6.71 15.93
N CYS A 286 29.91 5.86 14.90
CA CYS A 286 29.42 4.48 14.97
C CYS A 286 30.52 3.50 15.41
N HIS A 287 31.02 3.67 16.64
CA HIS A 287 32.07 2.82 17.22
C HIS A 287 31.73 1.32 17.22
N ASN A 288 30.46 0.98 17.47
CA ASN A 288 29.93 -0.40 17.42
C ASN A 288 29.33 -0.72 16.04
N TRP A 289 30.10 -0.50 14.97
CA TRP A 289 29.62 -0.69 13.59
C TRP A 289 29.03 -2.08 13.32
N ARG A 290 29.45 -3.12 14.06
CA ARG A 290 28.95 -4.50 13.94
C ARG A 290 27.45 -4.62 14.20
N ASP A 291 26.90 -3.81 15.11
CA ASP A 291 25.46 -3.82 15.45
C ASP A 291 24.59 -3.25 14.32
N PHE A 292 25.22 -2.63 13.32
CA PHE A 292 24.57 -2.05 12.15
C PHE A 292 24.72 -2.93 10.90
N LEU A 293 25.37 -4.09 11.00
CA LEU A 293 25.54 -5.01 9.86
C LEU A 293 24.67 -6.26 10.06
N TYR A 294 23.92 -6.61 9.03
CA TYR A 294 22.99 -7.73 9.06
C TYR A 294 23.38 -8.78 8.02
N PRO A 295 23.25 -10.08 8.30
CA PRO A 295 23.47 -11.13 7.30
C PRO A 295 22.66 -10.90 6.02
N ALA A 296 23.34 -10.90 4.88
CA ALA A 296 22.72 -10.77 3.58
C ALA A 296 22.24 -12.13 3.07
N THR A 297 21.06 -12.12 2.45
CA THR A 297 20.61 -13.19 1.56
C THR A 297 20.81 -12.73 0.13
N GLU A 298 21.59 -13.48 -0.64
CA GLU A 298 21.81 -13.24 -2.06
C GLU A 298 20.60 -13.71 -2.87
N PHE A 299 20.13 -12.85 -3.77
CA PHE A 299 19.05 -13.17 -4.68
C PHE A 299 19.37 -12.70 -6.09
N LYS A 300 19.22 -13.60 -7.06
CA LYS A 300 19.45 -13.28 -8.47
C LYS A 300 18.12 -13.03 -9.19
N GLY A 301 17.82 -11.76 -9.42
CA GLY A 301 16.74 -11.31 -10.30
C GLY A 301 17.28 -10.95 -11.69
N LYS A 302 16.81 -9.82 -12.23
CA LYS A 302 17.39 -9.06 -13.35
C LYS A 302 18.82 -8.61 -13.04
N GLN A 303 19.08 -8.32 -11.76
CA GLN A 303 20.41 -8.07 -11.21
C GLN A 303 20.58 -8.81 -9.87
N TRP A 304 21.77 -8.73 -9.29
CA TRP A 304 22.00 -9.25 -7.94
C TRP A 304 21.40 -8.30 -6.91
N TYR A 305 20.63 -8.87 -6.00
CA TYR A 305 20.12 -8.20 -4.82
C TYR A 305 20.66 -8.91 -3.57
N TYR A 306 20.93 -8.11 -2.55
CA TYR A 306 21.37 -8.54 -1.23
C TYR A 306 20.37 -7.96 -0.25
N TYR A 307 19.58 -8.83 0.37
CA TYR A 307 18.52 -8.39 1.26
C TYR A 307 18.64 -8.98 2.65
N SER A 308 18.06 -8.29 3.62
CA SER A 308 17.98 -8.78 4.99
C SER A 308 16.69 -8.32 5.65
N ILE A 309 16.14 -9.15 6.53
CA ILE A 309 14.91 -8.85 7.27
C ILE A 309 15.30 -8.50 8.70
N VAL A 310 15.19 -7.22 9.05
CA VAL A 310 15.42 -6.74 10.41
C VAL A 310 14.08 -6.75 11.14
N LYS A 311 13.98 -7.52 12.22
CA LYS A 311 12.80 -7.53 13.09
C LYS A 311 12.93 -6.42 14.14
N ASN A 312 11.83 -5.71 14.43
CA ASN A 312 11.84 -4.54 15.32
C ASN A 312 12.98 -3.54 14.97
N PRO A 313 13.05 -3.09 13.70
CA PRO A 313 14.08 -2.16 13.22
C PRO A 313 14.15 -0.87 14.05
N PRO A 314 15.31 -0.53 14.64
CA PRO A 314 15.47 0.72 15.36
C PRO A 314 15.40 1.95 14.44
N GLY A 315 14.76 3.03 14.90
CA GLY A 315 14.67 4.29 14.14
C GLY A 315 13.24 4.63 13.68
N TYR A 316 12.30 3.72 13.87
CA TYR A 316 10.86 4.00 13.74
C TYR A 316 10.23 4.27 15.10
N LYS A 317 9.18 5.10 15.13
CA LYS A 317 8.40 5.40 16.35
C LYS A 317 7.07 4.66 16.31
N THR A 318 7.12 3.35 16.41
CA THR A 318 5.94 2.50 16.18
C THR A 318 5.00 2.40 17.37
N ASP A 319 5.43 2.83 18.57
CA ASP A 319 4.56 2.96 19.75
C ASP A 319 3.34 3.88 19.53
N THR A 320 3.36 4.71 18.48
CA THR A 320 2.26 5.62 18.11
C THR A 320 1.50 5.18 16.87
N VAL A 321 1.78 3.99 16.33
CA VAL A 321 1.12 3.48 15.12
C VAL A 321 -0.13 2.70 15.52
N LEU A 322 -1.29 3.14 15.06
CA LEU A 322 -2.53 2.35 15.16
C LEU A 322 -2.38 1.07 14.34
N SER A 323 -2.50 -0.10 14.98
CA SER A 323 -2.47 -1.39 14.30
C SER A 323 -3.78 -1.68 13.56
N TYR A 324 -3.72 -2.54 12.55
CA TYR A 324 -4.92 -2.92 11.81
C TYR A 324 -5.94 -3.69 12.68
N ASN A 325 -5.47 -4.53 13.60
CA ASN A 325 -6.36 -5.23 14.54
C ASN A 325 -7.11 -4.24 15.45
N GLU A 326 -6.42 -3.24 16.02
CA GLU A 326 -7.08 -2.21 16.85
C GLU A 326 -8.11 -1.41 16.05
N PHE A 327 -7.83 -1.11 14.79
CA PHE A 327 -8.78 -0.45 13.90
C PHE A 327 -10.04 -1.30 13.66
N ILE A 328 -9.88 -2.59 13.35
CA ILE A 328 -11.00 -3.52 13.18
C ILE A 328 -11.83 -3.64 14.46
N ASP A 329 -11.19 -3.78 15.62
CA ASP A 329 -11.86 -3.87 16.91
C ASP A 329 -12.68 -2.60 17.20
N HIS A 330 -12.13 -1.42 16.90
CA HIS A 330 -12.86 -0.15 17.05
C HIS A 330 -14.08 -0.07 16.13
N LEU A 331 -13.90 -0.49 14.87
CA LEU A 331 -14.95 -0.46 13.87
C LEU A 331 -16.08 -1.44 14.21
N ASP A 332 -15.76 -2.62 14.75
CA ASP A 332 -16.75 -3.57 15.24
C ASP A 332 -17.50 -3.04 16.48
N GLN A 333 -16.82 -2.41 17.43
CA GLN A 333 -17.47 -1.76 18.58
C GLN A 333 -18.46 -0.68 18.16
N GLN A 334 -18.11 0.16 17.18
CA GLN A 334 -19.02 1.16 16.62
C GLN A 334 -20.27 0.52 16.00
N ARG A 335 -20.13 -0.62 15.30
CA ARG A 335 -21.27 -1.35 14.74
C ARG A 335 -22.20 -1.88 15.82
N TYR A 336 -21.66 -2.45 16.91
CA TYR A 336 -22.48 -2.94 18.03
C TYR A 336 -23.22 -1.83 18.78
N MET A 337 -22.72 -0.58 18.76
CA MET A 337 -23.42 0.55 19.37
C MET A 337 -24.52 1.15 18.48
N ASN A 338 -24.40 0.97 17.16
CA ASN A 338 -25.32 1.54 16.17
C ASN A 338 -26.38 0.54 15.67
N ALA A 339 -26.22 -0.75 15.96
CA ALA A 339 -27.22 -1.81 15.76
C ALA A 339 -28.16 -1.93 16.96
#